data_AF-A0A2G9XZJ4-F1
#
_entry.id   AF-A0A2G9XZJ4-F1
#
_cell.length_a   1.000
_cell.length_b   1.000
_cell.length_c   1.000
_cell.angle_alpha   90.00
_cell.angle_beta   90.00
_cell.angle_gamma   90.00
#
_symmetry.space_group_name_H-M   'P 1'
#
loop_
_entity.id
_entity.type
_entity.pdbx_description
1 polymer ?
#
loop_
_entity_poly.entity_id
_entity_poly.type
_entity_poly.pdbx_seq_one_letter_code
_entity_poly.pdbx_strand_id
1 'polypeptide(L)' 'MVKKEDKKHPLSDELIAQRLKKYGLNIARTTVVKYRKILNIPSSSKRRIPR' A
#
# COMPACT_ATOMS: atom_id res chain seq x y z
N MET A 1 12.07 0.14 3.85
CA MET A 1 11.08 -0.74 3.21
C MET A 1 9.94 -0.05 2.44
N VAL A 2 9.95 1.27 2.18
CA VAL A 2 9.15 1.90 1.09
C VAL A 2 10.01 2.28 -0.12
N LYS A 3 11.35 2.27 0.05
CA LYS A 3 12.34 2.58 -1.00
C LYS A 3 12.48 1.51 -2.10
N LYS A 4 11.95 0.29 -1.89
CA LYS A 4 12.00 -0.83 -2.86
C LYS A 4 10.65 -1.07 -3.57
N GLU A 5 9.64 -0.23 -3.32
CA GLU A 5 8.36 -0.35 -4.02
C GLU A 5 8.45 0.29 -5.41
N ASP A 6 7.85 -0.37 -6.40
CA ASP A 6 7.85 0.06 -7.79
C ASP A 6 7.07 1.38 -7.94
N LYS A 7 7.79 2.50 -8.10
CA LYS A 7 7.20 3.85 -8.16
C LYS A 7 6.29 4.06 -9.39
N LYS A 8 6.43 3.22 -10.42
CA LYS A 8 5.57 3.23 -11.62
C LYS A 8 4.19 2.61 -11.35
N HIS A 9 4.10 1.64 -10.45
CA HIS A 9 2.85 0.95 -10.10
C HIS A 9 2.71 0.86 -8.57
N PRO A 10 2.40 1.99 -7.89
CA PRO A 10 2.22 1.98 -6.44
C PRO A 10 1.08 1.04 -6.05
N LEU A 11 1.32 0.17 -5.08
CA LEU A 11 0.36 -0.85 -4.67
C LEU A 11 -0.85 -0.19 -4.00
N SER A 12 -2.05 -0.42 -4.54
CA SER A 12 -3.30 -0.02 -3.88
C SER A 12 -3.41 -0.68 -2.51
N ASP A 13 -4.08 0.00 -1.58
CA ASP A 13 -4.36 -0.51 -0.23
C ASP A 13 -5.02 -1.90 -0.24
N GLU A 14 -5.91 -2.17 -1.19
CA GLU A 14 -6.53 -3.48 -1.40
C GLU A 14 -5.52 -4.56 -1.81
N LEU A 15 -4.59 -4.24 -2.70
CA LEU A 15 -3.56 -5.17 -3.16
C LEU A 15 -2.55 -5.48 -2.05
N ILE A 16 -2.28 -4.52 -1.18
CA ILE A 16 -1.46 -4.70 0.03
C ILE A 16 -2.17 -5.65 0.99
N ALA A 17 -3.46 -5.47 1.25
CA ALA A 17 -4.26 -6.36 2.08
C ALA A 17 -4.28 -7.79 1.51
N GLN A 18 -4.47 -7.95 0.19
CA GLN A 18 -4.42 -9.26 -0.46
C GLN A 18 -3.05 -9.93 -0.36
N ARG A 19 -1.95 -9.19 -0.56
CA ARG A 19 -0.60 -9.74 -0.36
C ARG A 19 -0.39 -10.19 1.08
N LEU A 20 -0.76 -9.37 2.06
CA LEU A 20 -0.63 -9.71 3.47
C LEU A 20 -1.46 -10.95 3.83
N LYS A 21 -2.66 -11.10 3.25
CA LYS A 21 -3.47 -12.31 3.38
C LYS A 21 -2.74 -13.56 2.86
N LYS A 22 -1.97 -13.46 1.76
CA LYS A 22 -1.12 -14.57 1.27
C LYS A 22 0.01 -14.94 2.22
N TYR A 23 0.48 -14.00 3.05
CA TYR A 23 1.46 -14.25 4.11
C TYR A 23 0.80 -14.72 5.43
N GLY A 24 -0.50 -15.01 5.44
CA GLY A 24 -1.25 -15.40 6.64
C GLY A 24 -1.73 -14.23 7.51
N LEU A 25 -1.46 -12.99 7.10
CA LEU A 25 -1.91 -11.78 7.79
C LEU A 25 -3.23 -11.29 7.18
N ASN A 26 -4.34 -11.78 7.73
CA ASN A 26 -5.68 -11.38 7.29
C ASN A 26 -6.04 -9.99 7.86
N ILE A 27 -5.58 -8.94 7.19
CA ILE A 27 -5.88 -7.56 7.55
C ILE A 27 -6.84 -6.91 6.55
N ALA A 28 -7.76 -6.09 7.07
CA ALA A 28 -8.69 -5.33 6.24
C ALA A 28 -8.02 -4.12 5.57
N ARG A 29 -8.57 -3.68 4.43
CA ARG A 29 -8.17 -2.46 3.71
C ARG A 29 -8.10 -1.23 4.63
N THR A 30 -9.08 -1.05 5.53
CA THR A 30 -9.11 0.04 6.52
C THR A 30 -7.93 0.03 7.47
N THR A 31 -7.46 -1.15 7.87
CA THR A 31 -6.26 -1.30 8.69
C THR A 31 -5.03 -0.82 7.91
N VAL A 32 -4.89 -1.23 6.65
CA VAL A 32 -3.83 -0.74 5.75
C VAL A 32 -3.89 0.79 5.62
N VAL A 33 -5.08 1.37 5.42
CA VAL A 33 -5.25 2.84 5.35
C VAL A 33 -4.81 3.53 6.64
N LYS A 34 -5.17 2.97 7.81
CA LYS A 34 -4.74 3.48 9.12
C LYS A 34 -3.22 3.47 9.25
N TYR A 35 -2.58 2.34 8.95
CA TYR A 35 -1.11 2.24 8.94
C TYR A 35 -0.48 3.21 7.94
N ARG A 36 -1.07 3.38 6.76
CA ARG A 36 -0.59 4.31 5.73
C ARG A 36 -0.62 5.76 6.21
N LYS A 37 -1.68 6.16 6.94
CA LYS A 37 -1.78 7.48 7.58
C LYS A 37 -0.73 7.67 8.68
N ILE A 38 -0.58 6.70 9.58
CA ILE A 38 0.40 6.75 10.67
C ILE A 38 1.83 6.89 10.12
N LEU A 39 2.13 6.16 9.04
CA LEU A 39 3.42 6.20 8.38
C LEU A 39 3.61 7.43 7.47
N ASN A 40 2.64 8.36 7.41
CA ASN A 40 2.64 9.53 6.50
C ASN A 40 2.86 9.15 5.03
N ILE A 41 2.39 7.97 4.63
CA ILE A 41 2.55 7.46 3.28
C ILE A 41 1.35 7.92 2.44
N PRO A 42 1.55 8.69 1.35
CA PRO A 42 0.45 9.10 0.50
C PRO A 42 -0.17 7.92 -0.26
N SER A 43 -1.45 8.07 -0.61
CA SER A 43 -2.24 7.13 -1.41
C SER A 43 -1.57 6.84 -2.75
N SER A 44 -1.83 5.66 -3.31
CA SER A 44 -1.16 5.20 -4.54
C SER A 44 -1.38 6.16 -5.71
N SER A 45 -2.56 6.78 -5.77
CA SER A 45 -2.90 7.80 -6.76
C SER A 45 -1.99 9.04 -6.73
N LYS A 46 -1.48 9.44 -5.55
CA LYS A 46 -0.53 10.56 -5.42
C LYS A 46 0.92 10.17 -5.71
N ARG A 47 1.24 8.86 -5.72
CA ARG A 47 2.58 8.33 -5.96
C ARG A 47 2.78 7.82 -7.39
N ARG A 48 1.72 7.77 -8.21
CA ARG A 48 1.79 7.37 -9.61
C ARG A 48 2.47 8.48 -10.41
N ILE A 49 3.65 8.20 -10.93
CA ILE A 49 4.33 9.10 -11.87
C ILE A 49 3.52 9.09 -13.18
N PRO A 50 2.96 10.21 -13.63
CA PRO A 50 2.33 10.28 -14.94
C PRO A 50 3.40 10.04 -16.03
N ARG A 51 3.03 9.28 -17.06
CA ARG A 51 3.89 9.02 -18.23
C ARG A 51 4.09 10.29 -19.04
#